data_AF-A0AB74UCX1-F1
#
_entry.id   AF-A0AB74UCX1-F1
#
_cell.length_a   1.000
_cell.length_b   1.000
_cell.length_c   1.000
_cell.angle_alpha   90.00
_cell.angle_beta   90.00
_cell.angle_gamma   90.00
#
_symmetry.space_group_name_H-M   'P 1'
#
loop_
_entity.id
_entity.type
_entity.pdbx_description
1 polymer ?
#
loop_
_entity_poly.entity_id
_entity_poly.type
_entity_poly.pdbx_seq_one_letter_code
_entity_poly.pdbx_strand_id
1 'polypeptide(L)' 'MAISDIRCGRCNRMLARASEFQLLEIKCPRCGHIHTQRATSPRNRSIARGQTYHSLDGRQAPSR' A
#
# COMPACT_ATOMS: atom_id res chain seq x y z
N MET A 1 0.06 -6.26 13.15
CA MET A 1 0.34 -6.25 11.69
C MET A 1 0.14 -7.66 11.16
N ALA A 2 -0.71 -7.86 10.15
CA ALA A 2 -0.82 -9.14 9.45
C ALA A 2 0.33 -9.29 8.43
N ILE A 3 0.88 -10.49 8.28
CA ILE A 3 1.93 -10.81 7.31
C ILE A 3 1.30 -11.58 6.15
N SER A 4 1.60 -11.20 4.92
CA SER A 4 1.13 -11.86 3.71
C SER A 4 2.26 -12.62 3.01
N ASP A 5 1.94 -13.80 2.50
CA ASP A 5 2.83 -14.56 1.64
C ASP A 5 2.78 -14.00 0.21
N ILE A 6 3.92 -13.56 -0.32
CA ILE A 6 4.04 -13.17 -1.72
C ILE A 6 4.62 -14.35 -2.51
N ARG A 7 3.91 -14.75 -3.56
CA ARG A 7 4.24 -15.92 -4.38
C ARG A 7 4.58 -15.50 -5.80
N CYS A 8 5.46 -16.25 -6.45
CA CYS A 8 5.80 -16.00 -7.85
C CYS A 8 4.61 -16.33 -8.75
N GLY A 9 4.14 -15.36 -9.54
CA GLY A 9 3.07 -15.56 -10.53
C GLY A 9 3.34 -16.62 -11.60
N ARG A 10 4.59 -17.10 -11.76
CA ARG A 10 4.94 -18.13 -12.76
C ARG A 10 5.08 -19.54 -12.18
N CYS A 11 5.80 -19.72 -11.08
CA CYS A 11 6.03 -21.05 -10.47
C CYS A 11 5.28 -21.28 -9.16
N ASN A 12 4.48 -20.30 -8.71
CA ASN A 12 3.69 -20.30 -7.49
C ASN A 12 4.45 -20.61 -6.18
N ARG A 13 5.78 -20.58 -6.25
CA ARG A 13 6.66 -20.72 -5.09
C ARG A 13 6.67 -19.39 -4.31
N MET A 14 6.68 -19.49 -2.99
CA MET A 14 6.84 -18.33 -2.11
C MET A 14 8.16 -17.60 -2.40
N LEU A 15 8.09 -16.28 -2.53
CA LEU A 15 9.21 -15.37 -2.77
C LEU A 15 9.57 -14.58 -1.51
N ALA A 16 8.57 -14.09 -0.80
CA ALA A 16 8.75 -13.24 0.38
C ALA A 16 7.53 -13.32 1.32
N ARG A 17 7.75 -12.88 2.56
CA ARG A 17 6.70 -12.58 3.53
C ARG A 17 6.83 -11.12 3.92
N ALA A 18 5.76 -10.35 3.77
CA ALA A 18 5.79 -8.93 4.09
C ALA A 18 4.53 -8.54 4.84
N SER A 19 4.69 -7.74 5.89
CA SER A 19 3.57 -7.06 6.55
C SER A 19 3.17 -5.81 5.78
N GLU A 20 4.15 -5.07 5.25
CA GLU A 20 3.93 -3.81 4.55
C GLU A 20 4.98 -3.64 3.45
N PHE A 21 4.52 -3.28 2.25
CA PHE A 21 5.36 -2.90 1.12
C PHE A 21 4.54 -1.96 0.24
N GLN A 22 5.22 -1.06 -0.49
CA GLN A 22 4.55 -0.19 -1.46
C GLN A 22 4.65 -0.77 -2.88
N LEU A 23 5.85 -1.24 -3.21
CA LEU A 23 6.19 -1.92 -4.45
C LEU A 23 7.18 -3.04 -4.12
N LEU A 24 6.96 -4.22 -4.69
CA LEU A 24 7.89 -5.32 -4.69
C LEU A 24 8.31 -5.59 -6.14
N GLU A 25 9.61 -5.52 -6.40
CA GLU A 25 10.22 -5.95 -7.65
C GLU A 25 11.35 -6.93 -7.32
N ILE A 26 11.18 -8.20 -7.66
CA ILE A 26 12.13 -9.24 -7.31
C ILE A 26 12.22 -10.30 -8.42
N LYS A 27 13.44 -10.67 -8.78
CA LYS A 27 13.67 -11.82 -9.66
C LYS A 27 13.46 -13.11 -8.88
N CYS A 28 12.60 -14.00 -9.39
CA CYS A 28 12.46 -15.33 -8.82
C CYS A 28 13.75 -16.14 -9.04
N PRO A 29 14.46 -16.59 -7.98
CA PRO A 29 15.70 -17.34 -8.13
C PRO A 29 15.48 -18.76 -8.70
N ARG A 30 14.23 -19.22 -8.78
CA ARG A 30 13.89 -20.57 -9.25
C ARG A 30 13.54 -20.63 -10.73
N CYS A 31 12.78 -19.65 -11.25
CA CYS A 31 12.32 -19.64 -12.64
C CYS A 31 12.79 -18.43 -13.45
N GLY A 32 13.52 -17.50 -12.84
CA GLY A 32 14.06 -16.31 -13.49
C GLY A 32 13.04 -15.21 -13.81
N HIS A 33 11.74 -15.45 -13.60
CA HIS A 33 10.69 -14.44 -13.83
C HIS A 33 10.84 -13.25 -12.87
N ILE A 34 10.75 -12.03 -13.40
CA ILE A 34 10.71 -10.80 -12.62
C ILE A 34 9.27 -10.61 -12.14
N HIS A 35 9.08 -10.68 -10.82
CA HIS A 35 7.79 -10.47 -10.18
C HIS A 35 7.68 -9.02 -9.72
N THR A 36 6.69 -8.31 -10.26
CA THR A 36 6.39 -6.92 -9.89
C THR A 36 4.98 -6.83 -9.33
N GLN A 37 4.84 -6.39 -8.08
CA GLN A 37 3.54 -6.26 -7.42
C GLN A 37 3.47 -4.99 -6.57
N ARG A 38 2.34 -4.29 -6.64
CA ARG A 38 2.02 -3.13 -5.81
C ARG A 38 1.18 -3.56 -4.61
N ALA A 39 1.29 -2.82 -3.52
CA ALA A 39 0.42 -3.01 -2.35
C ALA A 39 -1.05 -2.87 -2.75
N THR A 40 -1.91 -3.77 -2.25
CA THR A 40 -3.36 -3.72 -2.49
C THR A 40 -4.00 -2.47 -1.91
N SER A 41 -3.43 -1.91 -0.85
CA SER A 41 -3.78 -0.59 -0.34
C SER A 41 -2.48 0.14 0.02
N PRO A 42 -2.11 1.24 -0.65
CA PRO A 42 -1.28 2.22 0.03
C PRO A 42 -2.01 2.57 1.33
N ARG A 43 -1.30 2.65 2.47
CA ARG A 43 -1.92 3.22 3.67
C ARG A 43 -2.42 4.60 3.26
N ASN A 44 -3.74 4.76 3.16
CA ASN A 44 -4.33 6.08 3.08
C ASN A 44 -3.90 6.74 4.39
N ARG A 45 -2.94 7.67 4.35
CA ARG A 45 -2.77 8.65 5.43
C ARG A 45 -4.03 9.50 5.36
N SER A 46 -5.15 8.95 5.82
CA SER A 46 -6.35 9.69 6.07
C SER A 46 -6.01 10.61 7.22
N ILE A 47 -5.50 11.79 6.88
CA ILE A 47 -5.53 12.94 7.76
C ILE A 47 -7.00 13.06 8.15
N ALA A 48 -7.29 12.92 9.45
CA ALA A 48 -8.65 13.06 9.94
C ALA A 48 -9.22 14.36 9.37
N ARG A 49 -10.39 14.30 8.73
CA ARG A 49 -11.09 15.50 8.23
C ARG A 49 -11.25 16.44 9.43
N GLY A 50 -10.53 17.56 9.43
CA GLY A 50 -10.46 18.51 10.55
C GLY A 50 -9.08 18.73 11.17
N GLN A 51 -8.02 18.01 10.76
CA GLN A 51 -6.64 18.37 11.10
C GLN A 51 -6.03 19.27 10.04
N THR A 52 -6.63 20.43 9.83
CA THR A 52 -6.01 21.53 9.10
C THR A 52 -5.10 22.30 10.05
N TYR A 53 -3.88 22.65 9.61
CA TYR A 53 -2.94 23.45 10.41
C TYR A 53 -3.45 24.89 10.60
N HIS A 54 -4.37 25.33 9.73
CA HIS A 54 -4.96 26.66 9.78
C HIS A 54 -6.37 26.61 10.39
N SER A 55 -6.56 27.32 11.50
CA SER A 55 -7.85 27.42 12.20
C SER A 55 -8.98 28.05 11.37
N LEU A 56 -8.67 28.64 10.20
CA LEU A 56 -9.66 29.25 9.30
C LEU A 56 -10.19 28.29 8.23
N ASP A 57 -9.58 27.11 8.08
CA ASP A 57 -9.92 26.10 7.08
C ASP A 57 -11.12 25.26 7.56
N GLY A 58 -12.27 25.90 7.74
CA GLY A 58 -13.48 25.25 8.24
C GLY A 58 -14.74 26.12 8.22
N ARG A 59 -14.69 27.30 7.57
CA ARG A 59 -15.85 28.18 7.47
C ARG A 59 -16.92 27.54 6.58
N GLN A 60 -17.95 26.99 7.22
CA GLN A 60 -19.18 26.54 6.57
C GLN A 60 -19.90 27.76 5.98
N ALA A 61 -20.24 27.74 4.69
CA ALA A 61 -21.14 28.74 4.14
C ALA A 61 -22.49 28.63 4.86
N PRO A 62 -23.09 29.75 5.32
CA PRO A 62 -24.40 29.70 5.94
C PRO A 62 -25.41 29.14 4.94
N SER A 63 -26.20 28.16 5.39
CA SER A 63 -27.34 27.66 4.63
C SER A 63 -28.39 28.75 4.50
N ARG A 64 -28.83 29.01 3.27
CA ARG A 64 -29.83 30.00 2.88
C ARG A 64 -31.20 29.70 3.46
#